data_AF-A0AAV0EYM9-F1
#
_entry.id   AF-A0AAV0EYM9-F1
#
_cell.length_a   1.000
_cell.length_b   1.000
_cell.length_c   1.000
_cell.angle_alpha   90.00
_cell.angle_beta   90.00
_cell.angle_gamma   90.00
#
_symmetry.space_group_name_H-M   'P 1'
#
loop_
_entity.id
_entity.type
_entity.pdbx_description
1 polymer ?
#
loop_
_entity_poly.entity_id
_entity_poly.type
_entity_poly.pdbx_seq_one_letter_code
_entity_poly.pdbx_strand_id
1 'polypeptide(L)'
;MIEFYAYRFQNRDTEQACFLFSKRLFQQLLVDVHSIVESTRLYYYRTHQKEVRADMYKEIEEAVLRGDTNPAPVGKHIVLPSSFTGGARYMFQNYQDDMAICR
;
A
#
# COMPACT_ATOMS: atom_id res chain seq x y z
N MET A 1 5.28 -9.78 -8.14
CA MET A 1 6.65 -9.26 -7.85
C MET A 1 7.16 -9.72 -6.49
N ILE A 2 6.46 -9.44 -5.39
CA ILE A 2 6.89 -9.86 -4.04
C ILE A 2 7.14 -11.37 -3.96
N GLU A 3 6.21 -12.18 -4.47
CA GLU A 3 6.31 -13.65 -4.49
C GLU A 3 7.56 -14.15 -5.24
N PHE A 4 7.92 -13.49 -6.34
CA PHE A 4 9.11 -13.83 -7.11
C PHE A 4 10.38 -13.58 -6.31
N TYR A 5 10.52 -12.40 -5.70
CA TYR A 5 11.69 -12.10 -4.87
C TYR A 5 11.73 -12.94 -3.60
N ALA A 6 10.59 -13.20 -2.97
CA ALA A 6 10.49 -14.10 -1.82
C ALA A 6 10.95 -15.52 -2.17
N TYR A 7 10.53 -16.04 -3.33
CA TYR A 7 11.00 -17.32 -3.87
C TYR A 7 12.52 -17.33 -4.06
N ARG A 8 13.11 -16.25 -4.62
CA ARG A 8 14.55 -16.14 -4.87
C ARG A 8 15.39 -15.99 -3.61
N PHE A 9 14.82 -15.44 -2.53
CA PHE A 9 15.50 -15.29 -1.24
C PHE A 9 15.35 -16.52 -0.33
N GLN A 10 14.46 -17.45 -0.66
CA GLN A 10 14.31 -18.66 0.13
C GLN A 10 15.55 -19.56 -0.01
N ASN A 11 16.15 -19.96 1.13
CA ASN A 11 17.22 -20.94 1.13
C ASN A 11 16.67 -22.32 0.77
N ARG A 12 17.29 -23.02 -0.18
CA ARG A 12 16.87 -24.33 -0.67
C ARG A 12 18.08 -25.19 -0.96
N ASP A 13 18.01 -26.47 -0.64
CA ASP A 13 19.14 -27.38 -0.86
C ASP A 13 19.43 -27.65 -2.34
N THR A 14 18.45 -27.38 -3.22
CA THR A 14 18.56 -27.58 -4.67
C THR A 14 19.32 -26.47 -5.39
N GLU A 15 19.44 -25.28 -4.80
CA GLU A 15 20.10 -24.11 -5.40
C GLU A 15 21.06 -23.48 -4.39
N GLN A 16 22.29 -23.14 -4.81
CA GLN A 16 23.20 -22.42 -3.92
C GLN A 16 22.66 -21.01 -3.64
N ALA A 17 22.48 -20.69 -2.36
CA ALA A 17 22.01 -19.39 -1.90
C ALA A 17 23.11 -18.31 -1.94
N CYS A 18 23.75 -18.13 -3.10
CA CYS A 18 24.83 -17.15 -3.29
C CYS A 18 24.43 -15.75 -2.81
N PHE A 19 23.20 -15.32 -3.12
CA PHE A 19 22.65 -14.04 -2.67
C PHE A 19 22.59 -13.90 -1.15
N LEU A 20 22.21 -14.95 -0.41
CA LEU A 20 22.12 -14.90 1.05
C LEU A 20 23.49 -14.76 1.73
N PHE A 21 24.54 -15.34 1.14
CA PHE A 21 25.89 -15.29 1.69
C PHE A 21 26.65 -14.00 1.34
N SER A 22 26.07 -13.13 0.51
CA SER A 22 26.70 -11.92 -0.01
C SER A 22 26.76 -10.75 1.00
N LYS A 23 26.38 -10.98 2.28
CA LYS A 23 26.44 -10.00 3.40
C LYS A 23 25.91 -8.61 3.04
N ARG A 24 26.79 -7.63 2.86
CA ARG A 24 26.43 -6.22 2.58
C ARG A 24 25.72 -6.05 1.23
N LEU A 25 26.12 -6.83 0.23
CA LEU A 25 25.48 -6.81 -1.08
C LEU A 25 24.03 -7.34 -1.01
N PHE A 26 23.77 -8.31 -0.12
CA PHE A 26 22.43 -8.80 0.14
C PHE A 26 21.53 -7.72 0.75
N GLN A 27 22.07 -6.94 1.69
CA GLN A 27 21.32 -5.82 2.29
C GLN A 27 20.97 -4.75 1.25
N GLN A 28 21.90 -4.41 0.35
CA GLN A 28 21.62 -3.49 -0.76
C GLN A 28 20.51 -4.03 -1.66
N LEU A 29 20.62 -5.30 -2.07
CA LEU A 29 19.62 -5.97 -2.89
C LEU A 29 18.22 -5.95 -2.23
N LEU A 30 18.13 -6.15 -0.92
CA LEU A 30 16.85 -6.10 -0.21
C LEU A 30 16.20 -4.70 -0.28
N VAL A 31 16.99 -3.64 -0.06
CA VAL A 31 16.50 -2.26 -0.13
C VAL A 31 16.06 -1.90 -1.54
N ASP A 32 16.84 -2.31 -2.54
CA ASP A 32 16.52 -2.07 -3.96
C ASP A 32 15.23 -2.81 -4.36
N VAL A 33 15.10 -4.08 -3.98
CA VAL A 33 13.89 -4.89 -4.24
C VAL A 33 12.67 -4.28 -3.56
N HIS A 34 12.79 -3.83 -2.31
CA HIS A 34 11.70 -3.14 -1.63
C HIS A 34 11.26 -1.89 -2.39
N SER A 35 12.21 -1.07 -2.83
CA SER A 35 11.94 0.14 -3.60
C SER A 35 11.26 -0.15 -4.96
N ILE A 36 11.66 -1.22 -5.64
CA ILE A 36 11.04 -1.69 -6.89
C ILE A 36 9.59 -2.15 -6.66
N VAL A 37 9.37 -2.93 -5.60
CA VAL A 37 8.03 -3.41 -5.24
C VAL A 37 7.11 -2.24 -4.91
N GLU A 38 7.55 -1.33 -4.04
CA GLU A 38 6.74 -0.18 -3.62
C GLU A 38 6.46 0.78 -4.78
N SER A 39 7.44 1.06 -5.65
CA SER A 39 7.21 1.86 -6.85
C SER A 39 6.20 1.22 -7.79
N THR A 40 6.23 -0.11 -7.95
CA THR A 40 5.24 -0.85 -8.74
C THR A 40 3.84 -0.75 -8.12
N ARG A 41 3.72 -0.86 -6.79
CA ARG A 41 2.44 -0.69 -6.08
C ARG A 41 1.88 0.72 -6.25
N LEU A 42 2.72 1.75 -6.08
CA LEU A 42 2.32 3.14 -6.29
C LEU A 42 1.90 3.41 -7.74
N TYR A 43 2.60 2.81 -8.71
CA TYR A 43 2.22 2.88 -10.12
C TYR A 43 0.84 2.25 -10.37
N TYR A 44 0.56 1.11 -9.72
CA TYR A 44 -0.75 0.48 -9.78
C TYR A 44 -1.85 1.40 -9.22
N TYR A 45 -1.64 2.00 -8.04
CA TYR A 45 -2.62 2.93 -7.46
C TYR A 45 -2.85 4.16 -8.34
N ARG A 46 -1.80 4.69 -8.98
CA ARG A 46 -1.90 5.82 -9.89
C ARG A 46 -2.69 5.49 -11.17
N THR A 47 -2.56 4.27 -11.69
CA THR A 47 -3.21 3.85 -12.95
C THR A 47 -4.63 3.33 -12.74
N HIS A 48 -4.88 2.59 -11.65
CA HIS A 48 -6.17 1.96 -11.31
C HIS A 48 -6.99 2.81 -10.33
N GLN A 49 -6.81 4.13 -10.38
CA GLN A 49 -7.43 5.07 -9.44
C GLN A 49 -8.97 5.00 -9.46
N LYS A 50 -9.59 4.58 -10.57
CA LYS A 50 -11.05 4.38 -10.67
C LYS A 50 -11.54 3.28 -9.72
N GLU A 51 -10.80 2.18 -9.62
CA GLU A 51 -11.12 1.06 -8.72
C GLU A 51 -10.85 1.46 -7.26
N VAL A 52 -9.72 2.11 -7.00
CA VAL A 52 -9.35 2.56 -5.64
C VAL A 52 -10.29 3.65 -5.11
N ARG A 53 -10.89 4.45 -6.01
CA ARG A 53 -11.93 5.44 -5.64
C ARG A 53 -13.30 4.83 -5.42
N ALA A 54 -13.52 3.55 -5.78
CA ALA A 54 -14.82 2.89 -5.61
C ALA A 54 -15.32 2.99 -4.17
N ASP A 55 -14.43 2.75 -3.21
CA ASP A 55 -14.75 2.82 -1.78
C ASP A 55 -15.11 4.24 -1.31
N MET A 56 -14.53 5.27 -1.95
CA MET A 56 -14.80 6.68 -1.63
C MET A 56 -16.14 7.16 -2.19
N TYR A 57 -16.69 6.50 -3.22
CA TYR A 57 -17.99 6.90 -3.77
C TYR A 57 -19.11 6.73 -2.75
N LYS A 58 -19.05 5.73 -1.85
CA LYS A 58 -20.02 5.59 -0.76
C LYS A 58 -19.96 6.78 0.22
N GLU A 59 -18.75 7.19 0.61
CA GLU A 59 -18.55 8.33 1.52
C GLU A 59 -19.03 9.65 0.88
N ILE A 60 -18.80 9.82 -0.43
CA ILE A 60 -19.27 10.98 -1.20
C ILE A 60 -20.79 10.95 -1.36
N GLU A 61 -21.38 9.80 -1.68
CA GLU A 61 -22.82 9.62 -1.81
C GLU A 61 -23.53 10.00 -0.51
N GLU A 62 -23.02 9.54 0.64
CA GLU A 62 -23.53 9.94 1.94
C GLU A 62 -23.34 11.44 2.24
N ALA A 63 -22.21 12.04 1.85
CA ALA A 63 -21.99 13.48 2.04
C ALA A 63 -22.94 14.33 1.18
N VAL A 64 -23.23 13.88 -0.05
CA VAL A 64 -24.22 14.49 -0.94
C VAL A 64 -25.64 14.35 -0.36
N LEU A 65 -25.98 13.18 0.20
CA LEU A 65 -27.26 12.96 0.87
C LEU A 65 -27.44 13.84 2.13
N ARG A 66 -26.34 14.17 2.82
CA ARG A 66 -26.32 15.09 3.97
C ARG A 66 -26.43 16.58 3.57
N GLY A 67 -26.39 16.91 2.28
CA GLY A 67 -26.56 18.28 1.78
C GLY A 67 -25.28 19.12 1.77
N ASP A 68 -24.10 18.52 2.00
CA ASP A 68 -22.82 19.24 1.96
C ASP A 68 -22.50 19.68 0.52
N THR A 69 -22.74 20.97 0.22
CA THR A 69 -22.69 21.52 -1.14
C THR A 69 -21.33 22.10 -1.52
N ASN A 70 -20.26 21.82 -0.76
CA ASN A 70 -18.95 22.44 -0.96
C ASN A 70 -17.97 21.48 -1.68
N PRO A 71 -17.79 21.58 -3.00
CA PRO A 71 -16.97 20.65 -3.79
C PRO A 71 -15.45 20.89 -3.68
N ALA A 72 -15.02 22.00 -3.04
CA ALA A 72 -13.62 22.44 -3.03
C ALA A 72 -12.60 21.43 -2.44
N PRO A 73 -12.91 20.64 -1.37
CA PRO A 73 -11.97 19.64 -0.85
C PRO A 73 -12.13 18.24 -1.50
N VAL A 74 -13.10 18.04 -2.39
CA VAL A 74 -13.61 16.70 -2.79
C VAL A 74 -12.66 15.93 -3.73
N GLY A 75 -11.60 16.56 -4.23
CA GLY A 75 -10.73 15.96 -5.24
C GLY A 75 -9.28 15.78 -4.83
N LYS A 76 -8.94 14.78 -3.99
CA LYS A 76 -7.55 14.29 -3.99
C LYS A 76 -7.27 13.60 -5.32
N HIS A 77 -6.35 14.15 -6.12
CA HIS A 77 -6.05 13.68 -7.47
C HIS A 77 -5.56 12.22 -7.49
N ILE A 78 -4.87 11.79 -6.43
CA ILE A 78 -4.47 10.40 -6.19
C ILE A 78 -4.86 10.04 -4.76
N VAL A 79 -5.63 8.97 -4.61
CA VAL A 79 -6.06 8.44 -3.30
C VAL A 79 -5.30 7.14 -3.07
N LEU A 80 -4.54 7.10 -1.98
CA LEU A 80 -3.88 5.87 -1.51
C LEU A 80 -4.85 5.11 -0.59
N PRO A 81 -5.01 3.78 -0.77
CA PRO A 81 -5.86 2.97 0.10
C PRO A 81 -5.27 2.84 1.52
N SER A 82 -6.08 2.40 2.49
CA SER A 82 -5.63 2.10 3.85
C SER A 82 -4.62 0.94 3.90
N SER A 83 -4.56 0.10 2.88
CA SER A 83 -3.54 -0.97 2.73
C SER A 83 -2.12 -0.45 2.47
N PHE A 84 -1.96 0.85 2.20
CA PHE A 84 -0.65 1.48 2.09
C PHE A 84 -0.12 1.90 3.48
N THR A 85 0.80 1.10 4.01
CA THR A 85 1.41 1.31 5.32
C THR A 85 2.13 2.64 5.41
N GLY A 86 1.87 3.41 6.47
CA GLY A 86 2.43 4.75 6.69
C GLY A 86 1.66 5.88 5.99
N GLY A 87 0.61 5.56 5.22
CA GLY A 87 -0.31 6.57 4.68
C GLY A 87 -1.27 7.13 5.72
N ALA A 88 -1.83 8.31 5.45
CA ALA A 88 -2.82 8.94 6.34
C ALA A 88 -4.05 8.06 6.60
N ARG A 89 -4.54 7.35 5.57
CA ARG A 89 -5.67 6.41 5.72
C ARG A 89 -5.32 5.16 6.52
N TYR A 90 -4.08 4.67 6.42
CA TYR A 90 -3.60 3.56 7.23
C TYR A 90 -3.60 3.93 8.72
N MET A 91 -3.08 5.11 9.06
CA MET A 91 -3.10 5.60 10.45
C MET A 91 -4.52 5.80 10.98
N PHE A 92 -5.41 6.36 10.16
CA PHE A 92 -6.80 6.59 10.55
C PHE A 92 -7.55 5.27 10.79
N GLN A 93 -7.37 4.27 9.92
CA GLN A 93 -7.96 2.95 10.12
C GLN A 93 -7.46 2.29 11.40
N ASN A 94 -6.15 2.28 11.64
CA ASN A 94 -5.58 1.71 12.87
C ASN A 94 -6.15 2.40 14.12
N TYR A 95 -6.28 3.73 14.10
CA TYR A 95 -6.90 4.46 15.21
C TYR A 95 -8.35 4.05 15.45
N GLN A 96 -9.14 3.89 14.38
CA GLN A 96 -10.52 3.43 14.50
C GLN A 96 -10.60 1.99 15.04
N ASP A 97 -9.72 1.11 14.58
CA ASP A 97 -9.64 -0.27 15.04
C ASP A 97 -9.25 -0.34 16.52
N ASP A 98 -8.26 0.43 16.96
CA ASP A 98 -7.85 0.54 18.36
C ASP A 98 -9.00 1.05 19.24
N MET A 99 -9.70 2.10 18.81
CA MET A 99 -10.87 2.64 19.52
C MET A 99 -12.04 1.65 19.60
N ALA A 100 -12.18 0.77 18.61
CA ALA A 100 -13.20 -0.27 18.63
C ALA A 100 -12.87 -1.40 19.62
N ILE A 101 -11.59 -1.68 19.84
CA ILE A 101 -11.12 -2.67 20.84
C ILE A 101 -11.27 -2.12 22.26
N CYS A 102 -11.05 -0.82 22.47
CA CYS A 102 -11.14 -0.18 23.79
C CYS A 102 -12.59 0.01 24.31
N ARG A 103 -13.58 -0.65 23.72
CA ARG A 103 -15.01 -0.49 24.02
C ARG A 103 -15.58 -1.71 24.74
#